data_AF-A0A5N8Z684-F1
#
_entry.id   AF-A0A5N8Z684-F1
#
_cell.length_a   1.000
_cell.length_b   1.000
_cell.length_c   1.000
_cell.angle_alpha   90.00
_cell.angle_beta   90.00
_cell.angle_gamma   90.00
#
_symmetry.space_group_name_H-M   'P 1'
#
loop_
_entity.id
_entity.type
_entity.pdbx_description
1 polymer ?
#
loop_
_entity_poly.entity_id
_entity_poly.type
_entity_poly.pdbx_seq_one_letter_code
_entity_poly.pdbx_strand_id
1 'polypeptide(L)'
;MSKMSPLKITDTTFRDAHQSVAATRMRTQDMEPIAPKMNQIGFHSMEVWGGATFDVCTRFLFDDPWERARVLKRLMPQTPLQMLLRGQNLVGYRHYSDDVVEAFVKHAAECGIDIFRIFDALNDERNIATACKAVKAAGKHAQLCICYTVSEGGRLGGSVYNLEYFVNKAKILEAMGADSICLKDMAGLLAPYDAEQIIKALKATLKVPVQLHTHYTSGMASMAALKAAEAGIDVVDACLSPLALRTSQPAVEPLVVSLNGTSRETGLDVESLIELGDYIESLSGYLRPHLINGRMTVVDTRVLTHQVPGGMISNLMSQLREAESLDRLPEVLEELPRVREQLGYPPLVTPTSQIIGVQAVNNVLFGRWEVITDQVKDYCYGLYGRAPVELDPEVVKRALTGYERGSEPVTGRPADYLDPELEKATEATKGLAKDIGDILVYALYPVTGERFLNVKYGLEKLPEDETPSPATQSPQATEVPSPGNVSDRARTFNIYMSGNSYQVTVDPVVGNETPQSSAQPSTAVVRPTPRPVTPAASTPAPVAVTQKPVAAPQPEPPPANLAQGEIEVIAPLPGMVVRYLVEEGQHVNQGDNVVVLEAMKMENALPAPSGGVVKKLCFASGSRVTRGAALVIIGTS
;
A
#
# COMPACT_ATOMS: atom_id res chain seq x y z
N MET A 1 9.43 42.79 9.43
CA MET A 1 8.72 41.59 8.94
C MET A 1 7.66 41.25 9.97
N SER A 2 6.39 41.13 9.60
CA SER A 2 5.36 40.63 10.54
C SER A 2 5.76 39.24 11.00
N LYS A 3 5.74 38.99 12.32
CA LYS A 3 6.21 37.73 12.90
C LYS A 3 5.24 36.60 12.48
N MET A 4 5.62 35.81 11.49
CA MET A 4 4.87 34.59 11.11
C MET A 4 4.97 33.56 12.24
N SER A 5 3.99 32.68 12.35
CA SER A 5 4.05 31.58 13.31
C SER A 5 5.11 30.55 12.89
N PRO A 6 5.77 29.87 13.85
CA PRO A 6 6.60 28.69 13.60
C PRO A 6 5.91 27.72 12.63
N LEU A 7 6.67 27.16 11.69
CA LEU A 7 6.14 26.06 10.87
C LEU A 7 6.00 24.82 11.76
N LYS A 8 4.83 24.20 11.71
CA LYS A 8 4.56 22.96 12.42
C LYS A 8 4.83 21.76 11.51
N ILE A 9 5.29 20.65 12.09
CA ILE A 9 5.60 19.42 11.35
C ILE A 9 4.69 18.30 11.83
N THR A 10 4.06 17.58 10.90
CA THR A 10 3.50 16.25 11.18
C THR A 10 4.48 15.19 10.68
N ASP A 11 4.87 14.27 11.55
CA ASP A 11 5.73 13.15 11.17
C ASP A 11 4.91 12.00 10.59
N THR A 12 5.35 11.43 9.47
CA THR A 12 4.70 10.30 8.78
C THR A 12 5.47 8.99 8.88
N THR A 13 6.49 8.91 9.74
CA THR A 13 7.43 7.79 9.81
C THR A 13 6.73 6.46 10.08
N PHE A 14 5.73 6.44 10.97
CA PHE A 14 4.99 5.23 11.37
C PHE A 14 3.81 4.86 10.47
N ARG A 15 3.55 5.63 9.40
CA ARG A 15 2.47 5.33 8.44
C ARG A 15 2.94 5.49 7.00
N ASP A 16 2.91 6.70 6.44
CA ASP A 16 3.12 6.88 5.01
C ASP A 16 4.55 6.59 4.57
N ALA A 17 5.54 6.81 5.44
CA ALA A 17 6.94 6.65 5.05
C ALA A 17 7.26 5.18 4.73
N HIS A 18 7.03 4.26 5.68
CA HIS A 18 7.22 2.82 5.44
C HIS A 18 6.20 2.23 4.46
N GLN A 19 4.99 2.80 4.36
CA GLN A 19 4.05 2.47 3.28
C GLN A 19 4.66 2.77 1.91
N SER A 20 5.33 3.92 1.77
CA SER A 20 5.89 4.40 0.51
C SER A 20 7.18 3.69 0.12
N VAL A 21 8.06 3.38 1.08
CA VAL A 21 9.39 2.82 0.78
C VAL A 21 9.55 1.35 1.13
N ALA A 22 8.83 0.82 2.11
CA ALA A 22 9.04 -0.53 2.67
C ALA A 22 7.77 -1.39 2.67
N ALA A 23 6.89 -1.19 1.67
CA ALA A 23 5.67 -1.96 1.47
C ALA A 23 4.77 -2.07 2.71
N THR A 24 4.76 -1.02 3.55
CA THR A 24 3.97 -0.96 4.79
C THR A 24 4.38 -2.00 5.84
N ARG A 25 5.61 -2.53 5.77
CA ARG A 25 6.04 -3.69 6.58
C ARG A 25 6.65 -3.34 7.94
N MET A 26 6.64 -2.08 8.38
CA MET A 26 7.07 -1.76 9.74
C MET A 26 6.06 -2.31 10.76
N ARG A 27 6.56 -3.03 11.77
CA ARG A 27 5.75 -3.72 12.79
C ARG A 27 5.56 -2.83 14.03
N THR A 28 4.47 -3.05 14.78
CA THR A 28 4.23 -2.31 16.03
C THR A 28 5.41 -2.43 17.00
N GLN A 29 5.97 -3.64 17.17
CA GLN A 29 7.11 -3.88 18.06
C GLN A 29 8.39 -3.11 17.69
N ASP A 30 8.55 -2.69 16.42
CA ASP A 30 9.69 -1.88 15.99
C ASP A 30 9.41 -0.37 16.18
N MET A 31 8.14 0.02 16.35
CA MET A 31 7.73 1.41 16.62
C MET A 31 7.80 1.71 18.13
N GLU A 32 7.42 0.75 18.97
CA GLU A 32 7.32 0.90 20.43
C GLU A 32 8.58 1.47 21.10
N PRO A 33 9.82 1.02 20.81
CA PRO A 33 11.00 1.45 21.55
C PRO A 33 11.30 2.93 21.43
N ILE A 34 10.98 3.56 20.29
CA ILE A 34 11.20 4.98 20.05
C ILE A 34 9.96 5.85 20.20
N ALA A 35 8.76 5.27 20.31
CA ALA A 35 7.51 6.01 20.44
C ALA A 35 7.52 7.04 21.61
N PRO A 36 8.01 6.71 22.83
CA PRO A 36 8.11 7.70 23.91
C PRO A 36 8.99 8.91 23.58
N LYS A 37 10.06 8.70 22.81
CA LYS A 37 10.95 9.78 22.39
C LYS A 37 10.35 10.59 21.24
N MET A 38 9.71 9.95 20.26
CA MET A 38 8.91 10.63 19.23
C MET A 38 7.84 11.54 19.85
N ASN A 39 7.22 11.12 20.95
CA ASN A 39 6.24 11.92 21.69
C ASN A 39 6.81 13.21 22.31
N GLN A 40 8.12 13.26 22.59
CA GLN A 40 8.76 14.42 23.22
C GLN A 40 9.30 15.45 22.22
N ILE A 41 9.38 15.11 20.93
CA ILE A 41 9.97 15.97 19.89
C ILE A 41 9.20 17.29 19.72
N GLY A 42 7.89 17.28 19.94
CA GLY A 42 7.04 18.46 19.71
C GLY A 42 6.43 18.52 18.30
N PHE A 43 6.27 17.38 17.64
CA PHE A 43 5.49 17.30 16.40
C PHE A 43 4.05 17.81 16.60
N HIS A 44 3.48 18.43 15.57
CA HIS A 44 2.07 18.82 15.56
C HIS A 44 1.15 17.63 15.70
N SER A 45 1.48 16.56 14.99
CA SER A 45 0.84 15.26 15.07
C SER A 45 1.80 14.20 14.55
N MET A 46 1.46 12.94 14.82
CA MET A 46 2.16 11.78 14.29
C MET A 46 1.16 10.96 13.50
N GLU A 47 1.40 10.79 12.21
CA GLU A 47 0.60 9.92 11.38
C GLU A 47 1.05 8.47 11.57
N VAL A 48 0.20 7.68 12.23
CA VAL A 48 0.58 6.33 12.70
C VAL A 48 -0.37 5.23 12.22
N TRP A 49 -1.49 5.61 11.56
CA TRP A 49 -2.58 4.69 11.30
C TRP A 49 -3.39 5.02 10.04
N GLY A 50 -4.23 4.09 9.61
CA GLY A 50 -5.03 4.23 8.39
C GLY A 50 -4.21 4.02 7.11
N GLY A 51 -4.76 4.44 5.97
CA GLY A 51 -4.18 4.07 4.67
C GLY A 51 -4.07 2.55 4.52
N ALA A 52 -2.91 2.06 4.08
CA ALA A 52 -2.70 0.62 3.86
C ALA A 52 -2.32 -0.16 5.15
N THR A 53 -2.05 0.52 6.27
CA THR A 53 -1.55 -0.17 7.47
C THR A 53 -2.57 -1.15 8.00
N PHE A 54 -3.87 -0.85 7.93
CA PHE A 54 -4.92 -1.75 8.45
C PHE A 54 -4.94 -3.10 7.71
N ASP A 55 -5.01 -3.09 6.37
CA ASP A 55 -4.96 -4.31 5.56
C ASP A 55 -3.63 -5.05 5.77
N VAL A 56 -2.50 -4.33 5.78
CA VAL A 56 -1.18 -4.98 5.89
C VAL A 56 -0.95 -5.60 7.27
N CYS A 57 -1.40 -4.93 8.34
CA CYS A 57 -1.41 -5.45 9.70
C CYS A 57 -2.14 -6.78 9.78
N THR A 58 -3.36 -6.85 9.25
CA THR A 58 -4.19 -8.06 9.31
C THR A 58 -3.71 -9.16 8.36
N ARG A 59 -3.28 -8.80 7.14
CA ARG A 59 -2.96 -9.76 6.06
C ARG A 59 -1.55 -10.31 6.09
N PHE A 60 -0.56 -9.51 6.47
CA PHE A 60 0.85 -9.86 6.29
C PHE A 60 1.66 -9.84 7.57
N LEU A 61 1.32 -8.98 8.52
CA LEU A 61 2.05 -8.87 9.79
C LEU A 61 1.41 -9.69 10.90
N PHE A 62 0.12 -10.03 10.76
CA PHE A 62 -0.71 -10.60 11.83
C PHE A 62 -0.61 -9.81 13.14
N ASP A 63 -0.55 -8.49 12.97
CA ASP A 63 -0.44 -7.47 14.01
C ASP A 63 -1.83 -6.84 14.15
N ASP A 64 -2.44 -6.84 15.33
CA ASP A 64 -3.78 -6.28 15.49
C ASP A 64 -3.72 -4.76 15.24
N PRO A 65 -4.34 -4.26 14.16
CA PRO A 65 -4.25 -2.84 13.84
C PRO A 65 -4.84 -2.01 14.99
N TRP A 66 -5.92 -2.46 15.64
CA TRP A 66 -6.53 -1.70 16.74
C TRP A 66 -5.57 -1.59 17.92
N GLU A 67 -4.84 -2.66 18.21
CA GLU A 67 -3.87 -2.63 19.30
C GLU A 67 -2.64 -1.79 18.99
N ARG A 68 -2.20 -1.73 17.72
CA ARG A 68 -1.19 -0.75 17.29
C ARG A 68 -1.59 0.68 17.68
N ALA A 69 -2.84 1.08 17.42
CA ALA A 69 -3.30 2.42 17.79
C ALA A 69 -3.30 2.64 19.31
N ARG A 70 -3.80 1.66 20.09
CA ARG A 70 -3.85 1.76 21.56
C ARG A 70 -2.47 1.81 22.20
N VAL A 71 -1.55 0.97 21.75
CA VAL A 71 -0.15 0.93 22.21
C VAL A 71 0.53 2.27 21.93
N LEU A 72 0.44 2.77 20.70
CA LEU A 72 1.03 4.05 20.35
C LEU A 72 0.39 5.20 21.12
N LYS A 73 -0.93 5.19 21.35
CA LYS A 73 -1.59 6.24 22.15
C LYS A 73 -1.09 6.23 23.60
N ARG A 74 -0.90 5.05 24.18
CA ARG A 74 -0.36 4.89 25.53
C ARG A 74 1.09 5.37 25.63
N LEU A 75 1.92 5.10 24.63
CA LEU A 75 3.32 5.53 24.59
C LEU A 75 3.50 6.98 24.17
N MET A 76 2.51 7.56 23.47
CA MET A 76 2.53 8.91 22.92
C MET A 76 1.32 9.74 23.38
N PRO A 77 1.16 10.00 24.70
CA PRO A 77 -0.03 10.68 25.21
C PRO A 77 -0.08 12.18 24.91
N GLN A 78 1.06 12.82 24.58
CA GLN A 78 1.16 14.26 24.38
C GLN A 78 0.99 14.65 22.90
N THR A 79 1.49 13.81 21.99
CA THR A 79 1.40 14.06 20.55
C THR A 79 0.07 13.52 20.00
N PRO A 80 -0.75 14.35 19.32
CA PRO A 80 -1.95 13.87 18.66
C PRO A 80 -1.65 12.78 17.63
N LEU A 81 -2.38 11.67 17.69
CA LEU A 81 -2.26 10.62 16.68
C LEU A 81 -3.17 10.92 15.49
N GLN A 82 -2.58 10.93 14.30
CA GLN A 82 -3.27 11.15 13.04
C GLN A 82 -3.44 9.84 12.26
N MET A 83 -4.59 9.70 11.61
CA MET A 83 -4.82 8.65 10.63
C MET A 83 -5.23 9.20 9.26
N LEU A 84 -4.94 8.41 8.21
CA LEU A 84 -5.50 8.63 6.87
C LEU A 84 -6.77 7.78 6.70
N LEU A 85 -7.91 8.43 6.45
CA LEU A 85 -9.21 7.80 6.23
C LEU A 85 -9.75 8.18 4.85
N ARG A 86 -10.15 7.19 4.06
CA ARG A 86 -10.70 7.40 2.71
C ARG A 86 -12.22 7.52 2.74
N GLY A 87 -12.76 8.55 3.40
CA GLY A 87 -14.20 8.84 3.42
C GLY A 87 -15.06 7.59 3.63
N GLN A 88 -16.00 7.37 2.71
CA GLN A 88 -16.90 6.22 2.68
C GLN A 88 -16.21 4.87 2.44
N ASN A 89 -14.98 4.87 1.91
CA ASN A 89 -14.17 3.65 1.77
C ASN A 89 -13.41 3.27 3.04
N LEU A 90 -13.35 4.15 4.05
CA LEU A 90 -12.60 3.94 5.29
C LEU A 90 -11.13 3.58 5.01
N VAL A 91 -10.73 2.36 5.34
CA VAL A 91 -9.41 1.78 5.05
C VAL A 91 -9.52 0.62 4.05
N GLY A 92 -10.71 0.35 3.53
CA GLY A 92 -11.00 -0.70 2.56
C GLY A 92 -11.01 -0.23 1.10
N TYR A 93 -11.65 -1.03 0.24
CA TYR A 93 -11.52 -0.91 -1.22
C TYR A 93 -12.81 -0.47 -1.96
N ARG A 94 -13.98 -0.52 -1.30
CA ARG A 94 -15.30 -0.12 -1.82
C ARG A 94 -15.98 0.87 -0.89
N HIS A 95 -17.10 1.48 -1.28
CA HIS A 95 -17.92 2.22 -0.32
C HIS A 95 -18.58 1.25 0.65
N TYR A 96 -18.63 1.62 1.92
CA TYR A 96 -19.34 0.92 2.99
C TYR A 96 -20.59 1.69 3.37
N SER A 97 -21.58 1.00 3.90
CA SER A 97 -22.79 1.61 4.47
C SER A 97 -22.46 2.56 5.63
N ASP A 98 -23.36 3.53 5.89
CA ASP A 98 -23.10 4.59 6.87
C ASP A 98 -22.91 4.07 8.30
N ASP A 99 -23.64 3.02 8.69
CA ASP A 99 -23.51 2.36 10.00
C ASP A 99 -22.10 1.79 10.23
N VAL A 100 -21.46 1.23 9.20
CA VAL A 100 -20.07 0.76 9.27
C VAL A 100 -19.10 1.94 9.39
N VAL A 101 -19.34 3.03 8.65
CA VAL A 101 -18.49 4.23 8.72
C VAL A 101 -18.54 4.87 10.10
N GLU A 102 -19.73 5.04 10.65
CA GLU A 102 -19.94 5.60 11.98
C GLU A 102 -19.30 4.73 13.07
N ALA A 103 -19.53 3.41 13.02
CA ALA A 103 -18.94 2.46 13.96
C ALA A 103 -17.41 2.45 13.89
N PHE A 104 -16.84 2.47 12.68
CA PHE A 104 -15.39 2.49 12.48
C PHE A 104 -14.76 3.76 13.06
N VAL A 105 -15.29 4.93 12.71
CA VAL A 105 -14.76 6.21 13.20
C VAL A 105 -14.84 6.30 14.71
N LYS A 106 -15.98 5.90 15.29
CA LYS A 106 -16.16 5.86 16.74
C LYS A 106 -15.11 4.96 17.40
N HIS A 107 -14.95 3.73 16.89
CA HIS A 107 -14.00 2.79 17.49
C HIS A 107 -12.54 3.21 17.31
N ALA A 108 -12.18 3.83 16.18
CA ALA A 108 -10.85 4.41 15.97
C ALA A 108 -10.55 5.55 16.95
N ALA A 109 -11.55 6.41 17.22
CA ALA A 109 -11.43 7.48 18.20
C ALA A 109 -11.25 6.93 19.63
N GLU A 110 -11.98 5.86 19.99
CA GLU A 110 -11.84 5.15 21.27
C GLU A 110 -10.45 4.48 21.41
N CYS A 111 -9.90 3.95 20.31
CA CYS A 111 -8.56 3.36 20.28
C CYS A 111 -7.43 4.38 20.41
N GLY A 112 -7.72 5.69 20.27
CA GLY A 112 -6.76 6.76 20.54
C GLY A 112 -6.42 7.66 19.35
N ILE A 113 -7.09 7.53 18.20
CA ILE A 113 -6.91 8.45 17.09
C ILE A 113 -7.51 9.82 17.42
N ASP A 114 -6.74 10.88 17.20
CA ASP A 114 -7.12 12.26 17.53
C ASP A 114 -7.46 13.08 16.29
N ILE A 115 -6.72 12.88 15.19
CA ILE A 115 -6.88 13.59 13.93
C ILE A 115 -7.24 12.60 12.82
N PHE A 116 -8.37 12.84 12.17
CA PHE A 116 -8.81 12.07 11.02
C PHE A 116 -8.59 12.91 9.77
N ARG A 117 -7.58 12.55 8.97
CA ARG A 117 -7.39 13.11 7.63
C ARG A 117 -8.29 12.38 6.65
N ILE A 118 -9.39 13.02 6.26
CA ILE A 118 -10.46 12.42 5.45
C ILE A 118 -10.35 12.90 4.00
N PHE A 119 -10.16 11.98 3.07
CA PHE A 119 -10.10 12.27 1.64
C PHE A 119 -11.03 11.38 0.83
N ASP A 120 -11.38 11.82 -0.37
CA ASP A 120 -12.06 11.03 -1.39
C ASP A 120 -11.23 11.07 -2.69
N ALA A 121 -11.18 9.95 -3.41
CA ALA A 121 -10.32 9.81 -4.59
C ALA A 121 -10.71 10.75 -5.74
N LEU A 122 -11.98 11.15 -5.83
CA LEU A 122 -12.53 12.04 -6.84
C LEU A 122 -12.64 13.49 -6.37
N ASN A 123 -12.25 13.80 -5.13
CA ASN A 123 -12.60 15.04 -4.44
C ASN A 123 -14.12 15.28 -4.42
N ASP A 124 -14.92 14.21 -4.36
CA ASP A 124 -16.37 14.28 -4.16
C ASP A 124 -16.67 14.44 -2.67
N GLU A 125 -17.05 15.66 -2.28
CA GLU A 125 -17.34 16.01 -0.89
C GLU A 125 -18.48 15.17 -0.28
N ARG A 126 -19.35 14.59 -1.10
CA ARG A 126 -20.45 13.76 -0.63
C ARG A 126 -19.94 12.48 0.04
N ASN A 127 -18.84 11.92 -0.48
CA ASN A 127 -18.25 10.66 0.00
C ASN A 127 -17.50 10.81 1.32
N ILE A 128 -17.19 12.03 1.78
CA ILE A 128 -16.52 12.24 3.07
C ILE A 128 -17.49 12.74 4.15
N ALA A 129 -18.75 13.03 3.80
CA ALA A 129 -19.71 13.68 4.68
C ALA A 129 -20.04 12.86 5.93
N THR A 130 -20.32 11.55 5.78
CA THR A 130 -20.61 10.65 6.92
C THR A 130 -19.42 10.55 7.86
N ALA A 131 -18.23 10.29 7.32
CA ALA A 131 -17.00 10.22 8.11
C ALA A 131 -16.72 11.54 8.85
N CYS A 132 -16.88 12.69 8.19
CA CYS A 132 -16.73 14.01 8.82
C CYS A 132 -17.70 14.17 10.00
N LYS A 133 -18.99 13.90 9.80
CA LYS A 133 -19.99 13.97 10.88
C LYS A 133 -19.65 13.05 12.04
N ALA A 134 -19.26 11.81 11.77
CA ALA A 134 -18.89 10.83 12.79
C ALA A 134 -17.66 11.29 13.60
N VAL A 135 -16.65 11.88 12.95
CA VAL A 135 -15.45 12.42 13.63
C VAL A 135 -15.82 13.58 14.55
N LYS A 136 -16.66 14.51 14.07
CA LYS A 136 -17.16 15.62 14.89
C LYS A 136 -18.00 15.12 16.07
N ALA A 137 -18.85 14.11 15.85
CA ALA A 137 -19.66 13.49 16.91
C ALA A 137 -18.78 12.79 17.97
N ALA A 138 -17.64 12.22 17.57
CA ALA A 138 -16.65 11.65 18.48
C ALA A 138 -15.78 12.70 19.21
N GLY A 139 -15.99 14.00 18.95
CA GLY A 139 -15.21 15.09 19.55
C GLY A 139 -13.75 15.13 19.09
N LYS A 140 -13.46 14.61 17.90
CA LYS A 140 -12.11 14.52 17.32
C LYS A 140 -11.92 15.56 16.20
N HIS A 141 -10.66 15.72 15.76
CA HIS A 141 -10.30 16.71 14.74
C HIS A 141 -10.57 16.16 13.35
N ALA A 142 -11.45 16.81 12.59
CA ALA A 142 -11.75 16.48 11.20
C ALA A 142 -10.87 17.30 10.25
N GLN A 143 -9.80 16.71 9.73
CA GLN A 143 -8.97 17.32 8.69
C GLN A 143 -9.48 16.88 7.33
N LEU A 144 -10.18 17.76 6.60
CA LEU A 144 -10.71 17.42 5.28
C LEU A 144 -9.68 17.71 4.19
N CYS A 145 -9.62 16.83 3.20
CA CYS A 145 -8.50 16.78 2.28
C CYS A 145 -8.92 17.05 0.84
N ILE A 146 -8.10 17.82 0.13
CA ILE A 146 -8.16 17.97 -1.32
C ILE A 146 -6.98 17.20 -1.91
N CYS A 147 -7.27 16.16 -2.67
CA CYS A 147 -6.28 15.46 -3.47
C CYS A 147 -5.80 16.37 -4.60
N TYR A 148 -4.54 16.81 -4.49
CA TYR A 148 -3.88 17.62 -5.51
C TYR A 148 -3.56 16.76 -6.73
N THR A 149 -3.83 17.33 -7.89
CA THR A 149 -3.44 16.78 -9.17
C THR A 149 -3.40 17.90 -10.21
N VAL A 150 -2.96 17.58 -11.41
CA VAL A 150 -2.91 18.49 -12.54
C VAL A 150 -3.57 17.82 -13.75
N SER A 151 -4.06 18.62 -14.69
CA SER A 151 -4.58 18.16 -15.97
C SER A 151 -3.56 18.47 -17.07
N GLU A 152 -3.96 19.21 -18.10
CA GLU A 152 -3.12 19.61 -19.23
C GLU A 152 -1.95 20.49 -18.75
N GLY A 153 -0.79 20.36 -19.41
CA GLY A 153 0.40 21.17 -19.12
C GLY A 153 1.19 20.74 -17.86
N GLY A 154 0.69 19.80 -17.06
CA GLY A 154 1.44 19.22 -15.94
C GLY A 154 1.76 20.19 -14.79
N ARG A 155 1.05 21.31 -14.72
CA ARG A 155 1.19 22.38 -13.73
C ARG A 155 -0.18 22.87 -13.30
N LEU A 156 -0.21 23.65 -12.23
CA LEU A 156 -1.41 24.39 -11.84
C LEU A 156 -1.86 25.31 -12.98
N GLY A 157 -3.17 25.32 -13.27
CA GLY A 157 -3.76 26.20 -14.28
C GLY A 157 -4.34 25.49 -15.50
N GLY A 158 -4.40 24.16 -15.50
CA GLY A 158 -5.11 23.38 -16.50
C GLY A 158 -6.63 23.67 -16.52
N SER A 159 -7.33 23.10 -17.51
CA SER A 159 -8.75 23.38 -17.74
C SER A 159 -9.63 23.01 -16.53
N VAL A 160 -9.27 21.90 -15.86
CA VAL A 160 -9.97 21.39 -14.67
C VAL A 160 -9.26 21.86 -13.40
N TYR A 161 -7.96 21.56 -13.29
CA TYR A 161 -7.19 21.77 -12.06
C TYR A 161 -6.44 23.10 -12.09
N ASN A 162 -7.19 24.17 -11.88
CA ASN A 162 -6.68 25.53 -11.72
C ASN A 162 -6.84 26.03 -10.28
N LEU A 163 -6.34 27.24 -10.01
CA LEU A 163 -6.38 27.84 -8.67
C LEU A 163 -7.82 27.96 -8.12
N GLU A 164 -8.77 28.31 -8.98
CA GLU A 164 -10.18 28.47 -8.59
C GLU A 164 -10.78 27.14 -8.11
N TYR A 165 -10.49 26.03 -8.81
CA TYR A 165 -10.93 24.69 -8.39
C TYR A 165 -10.50 24.39 -6.94
N PHE A 166 -9.21 24.56 -6.63
CA PHE A 166 -8.69 24.24 -5.29
C PHE A 166 -9.25 25.16 -4.21
N VAL A 167 -9.38 26.46 -4.50
CA VAL A 167 -9.95 27.44 -3.55
C VAL A 167 -11.44 27.16 -3.30
N ASN A 168 -12.22 26.89 -4.34
CA ASN A 168 -13.64 26.59 -4.21
C ASN A 168 -13.88 25.28 -3.47
N LYS A 169 -13.09 24.24 -3.75
CA LYS A 169 -13.14 22.98 -2.98
C LYS A 169 -12.80 23.21 -1.52
N ALA A 170 -11.78 24.00 -1.21
CA ALA A 170 -11.43 24.30 0.18
C ALA A 170 -12.55 25.03 0.94
N LYS A 171 -13.26 25.97 0.29
CA LYS A 171 -14.42 26.65 0.89
C LYS A 171 -15.56 25.68 1.20
N ILE A 172 -15.83 24.73 0.29
CA ILE A 172 -16.84 23.68 0.51
C ILE A 172 -16.46 22.85 1.74
N LEU A 173 -15.21 22.40 1.82
CA LEU A 173 -14.72 21.60 2.94
C LEU A 173 -14.74 22.37 4.28
N GLU A 174 -14.37 23.65 4.29
CA GLU A 174 -14.49 24.50 5.48
C GLU A 174 -15.96 24.64 5.93
N ALA A 175 -16.89 24.88 4.98
CA ALA A 175 -18.31 24.98 5.26
C ALA A 175 -18.93 23.66 5.77
N MET A 176 -18.36 22.51 5.41
CA MET A 176 -18.75 21.19 5.94
C MET A 176 -18.35 20.98 7.41
N GLY A 177 -17.49 21.85 7.97
CA GLY A 177 -17.05 21.77 9.36
C GLY A 177 -15.65 21.20 9.55
N ALA A 178 -14.77 21.29 8.54
CA ALA A 178 -13.37 20.96 8.69
C ALA A 178 -12.70 21.77 9.81
N ASP A 179 -11.90 21.12 10.66
CA ASP A 179 -11.07 21.77 11.67
C ASP A 179 -9.72 22.23 11.08
N SER A 180 -9.27 21.58 10.00
CA SER A 180 -8.17 22.01 9.14
C SER A 180 -8.32 21.42 7.73
N ILE A 181 -7.64 22.00 6.75
CA ILE A 181 -7.63 21.52 5.36
C ILE A 181 -6.26 20.93 5.03
N CYS A 182 -6.24 19.73 4.45
CA CYS A 182 -5.03 19.13 3.89
C CYS A 182 -5.02 19.27 2.36
N LEU A 183 -3.95 19.81 1.78
CA LEU A 183 -3.65 19.67 0.37
C LEU A 183 -2.75 18.44 0.20
N LYS A 184 -3.30 17.34 -0.33
CA LYS A 184 -2.60 16.06 -0.48
C LYS A 184 -2.13 15.84 -1.91
N ASP A 185 -0.85 16.08 -2.15
CA ASP A 185 -0.15 15.69 -3.36
C ASP A 185 0.44 14.28 -3.21
N MET A 186 -0.41 13.28 -3.44
CA MET A 186 -0.05 11.86 -3.31
C MET A 186 0.99 11.37 -4.33
N ALA A 187 1.14 12.07 -5.46
CA ALA A 187 2.01 11.66 -6.55
C ALA A 187 3.34 12.44 -6.59
N GLY A 188 3.44 13.55 -5.85
CA GLY A 188 4.62 14.42 -5.85
C GLY A 188 4.64 15.32 -7.09
N LEU A 189 3.50 15.81 -7.55
CA LEU A 189 3.35 16.65 -8.75
C LEU A 189 3.44 18.14 -8.44
N LEU A 190 3.34 18.54 -7.18
CA LEU A 190 3.24 19.93 -6.77
C LEU A 190 4.58 20.64 -6.97
N ALA A 191 4.64 21.49 -7.99
CA ALA A 191 5.81 22.30 -8.23
C ALA A 191 5.93 23.43 -7.19
N PRO A 192 7.14 23.90 -6.86
CA PRO A 192 7.33 24.81 -5.74
C PRO A 192 6.62 26.17 -5.87
N TYR A 193 6.61 26.75 -7.07
CA TYR A 193 5.90 28.01 -7.31
C TYR A 193 4.37 27.84 -7.36
N ASP A 194 3.90 26.66 -7.75
CA ASP A 194 2.48 26.32 -7.71
C ASP A 194 2.03 26.16 -6.25
N ALA A 195 2.88 25.55 -5.41
CA ALA A 195 2.67 25.48 -3.96
C ALA A 195 2.54 26.88 -3.36
N GLU A 196 3.46 27.79 -3.66
CA GLU A 196 3.38 29.18 -3.19
C GLU A 196 2.06 29.85 -3.61
N GLN A 197 1.64 29.69 -4.86
CA GLN A 197 0.42 30.30 -5.38
C GLN A 197 -0.84 29.76 -4.69
N ILE A 198 -0.97 28.42 -4.59
CA ILE A 198 -2.13 27.78 -3.96
C ILE A 198 -2.19 28.14 -2.48
N ILE A 199 -1.07 28.02 -1.75
CA ILE A 199 -1.06 28.28 -0.31
C ILE A 199 -1.41 29.74 0.00
N LYS A 200 -0.88 30.71 -0.76
CA LYS A 200 -1.30 32.12 -0.57
C LYS A 200 -2.80 32.30 -0.77
N ALA A 201 -3.37 31.69 -1.80
CA ALA A 201 -4.81 31.79 -2.07
C ALA A 201 -5.66 31.09 -0.99
N LEU A 202 -5.25 29.91 -0.53
CA LEU A 202 -5.93 29.19 0.55
C LEU A 202 -5.85 29.97 1.87
N LYS A 203 -4.67 30.49 2.24
CA LYS A 203 -4.50 31.28 3.48
C LYS A 203 -5.22 32.62 3.44
N ALA A 204 -5.42 33.22 2.26
CA ALA A 204 -6.23 34.42 2.11
C ALA A 204 -7.75 34.15 2.21
N THR A 205 -8.16 32.90 1.96
CA THR A 205 -9.57 32.51 1.87
C THR A 205 -10.09 31.86 3.15
N LEU A 206 -9.33 30.93 3.71
CA LEU A 206 -9.73 30.06 4.80
C LEU A 206 -9.38 30.66 6.15
N LYS A 207 -10.20 30.33 7.15
CA LYS A 207 -9.96 30.66 8.57
C LYS A 207 -9.29 29.51 9.30
N VAL A 208 -9.51 28.28 8.84
CA VAL A 208 -8.92 27.08 9.42
C VAL A 208 -7.46 26.88 8.96
N PRO A 209 -6.63 26.17 9.75
CA PRO A 209 -5.27 25.85 9.35
C PRO A 209 -5.20 25.01 8.06
N VAL A 210 -4.11 25.19 7.32
CA VAL A 210 -3.79 24.46 6.08
C VAL A 210 -2.53 23.62 6.29
N GLN A 211 -2.60 22.36 5.87
CA GLN A 211 -1.51 21.40 5.93
C GLN A 211 -1.15 20.92 4.53
N LEU A 212 0.13 20.86 4.21
CA LEU A 212 0.61 20.28 2.95
C LEU A 212 1.17 18.89 3.20
N HIS A 213 0.66 17.93 2.45
CA HIS A 213 1.21 16.60 2.34
C HIS A 213 1.69 16.40 0.90
N THR A 214 2.96 16.11 0.70
CA THR A 214 3.55 15.91 -0.63
C THR A 214 4.57 14.77 -0.63
N HIS A 215 4.61 14.01 -1.70
CA HIS A 215 5.61 12.95 -1.90
C HIS A 215 6.81 13.46 -2.72
N TYR A 216 7.99 12.93 -2.44
CA TYR A 216 9.27 13.30 -3.03
C TYR A 216 9.55 12.60 -4.37
N THR A 217 8.57 11.89 -4.93
CA THR A 217 8.72 11.07 -6.15
C THR A 217 9.39 11.84 -7.30
N SER A 218 8.98 13.09 -7.51
CA SER A 218 9.53 13.98 -8.55
C SER A 218 10.83 14.70 -8.17
N GLY A 219 11.23 14.61 -6.91
CA GLY A 219 12.32 15.39 -6.31
C GLY A 219 11.92 16.81 -5.89
N MET A 220 10.66 17.23 -6.08
CA MET A 220 10.25 18.61 -5.82
C MET A 220 9.71 18.88 -4.41
N ALA A 221 9.38 17.84 -3.64
CA ALA A 221 8.62 18.01 -2.39
C ALA A 221 9.32 18.89 -1.33
N SER A 222 10.64 18.79 -1.14
CA SER A 222 11.33 19.67 -0.18
C SER A 222 11.28 21.13 -0.61
N MET A 223 11.40 21.41 -1.92
CA MET A 223 11.27 22.76 -2.45
C MET A 223 9.83 23.26 -2.34
N ALA A 224 8.83 22.40 -2.59
CA ALA A 224 7.42 22.74 -2.42
C ALA A 224 7.07 23.03 -0.96
N ALA A 225 7.58 22.23 -0.01
CA ALA A 225 7.42 22.47 1.42
C ALA A 225 8.05 23.80 1.86
N LEU A 226 9.26 24.11 1.38
CA LEU A 226 9.91 25.40 1.66
C LEU A 226 9.10 26.59 1.11
N LYS A 227 8.66 26.52 -0.16
CA LYS A 227 7.84 27.56 -0.77
C LYS A 227 6.47 27.71 -0.09
N ALA A 228 5.88 26.61 0.39
CA ALA A 228 4.66 26.63 1.20
C ALA A 228 4.89 27.30 2.56
N ALA A 229 6.04 27.05 3.21
CA ALA A 229 6.44 27.72 4.45
C ALA A 229 6.63 29.24 4.24
N GLU A 230 7.28 29.66 3.16
CA GLU A 230 7.37 31.08 2.80
C GLU A 230 5.99 31.71 2.52
N ALA A 231 5.07 30.93 1.94
CA ALA A 231 3.72 31.35 1.61
C ALA A 231 2.75 31.41 2.81
N GLY A 232 3.19 31.02 4.01
CA GLY A 232 2.37 31.13 5.22
C GLY A 232 1.57 29.87 5.57
N ILE A 233 1.91 28.68 5.03
CA ILE A 233 1.25 27.43 5.42
C ILE A 233 1.43 27.14 6.92
N ASP A 234 0.49 26.46 7.57
CA ASP A 234 0.56 26.20 9.01
C ASP A 234 1.37 24.95 9.34
N VAL A 235 1.14 23.86 8.59
CA VAL A 235 1.73 22.54 8.83
C VAL A 235 2.26 21.93 7.53
N VAL A 236 3.36 21.20 7.58
CA VAL A 236 3.81 20.30 6.51
C VAL A 236 4.07 18.90 7.04
N ASP A 237 3.86 17.90 6.18
CA ASP A 237 4.24 16.52 6.46
C ASP A 237 5.70 16.26 6.07
N ALA A 238 6.44 15.61 6.96
CA ALA A 238 7.80 15.14 6.74
C ALA A 238 7.99 13.79 7.46
N CYS A 239 9.11 13.11 7.24
CA CYS A 239 9.47 11.93 8.02
C CYS A 239 10.97 11.88 8.31
N LEU A 240 11.38 10.98 9.19
CA LEU A 240 12.79 10.73 9.48
C LEU A 240 13.54 10.28 8.21
N SER A 241 14.76 10.78 8.06
CA SER A 241 15.56 10.65 6.84
C SER A 241 15.78 9.23 6.31
N PRO A 242 15.92 8.16 7.12
CA PRO A 242 16.12 6.81 6.58
C PRO A 242 14.95 6.28 5.76
N LEU A 243 13.74 6.80 6.00
CA LEU A 243 12.52 6.45 5.24
C LEU A 243 12.01 7.60 4.38
N ALA A 244 12.75 8.72 4.30
CA ALA A 244 12.37 9.89 3.53
C ALA A 244 12.81 9.81 2.06
N LEU A 245 12.46 10.85 1.31
CA LEU A 245 12.77 11.00 -0.11
C LEU A 245 12.11 9.87 -0.92
N ARG A 246 12.70 9.44 -2.04
CA ARG A 246 12.11 8.41 -2.92
C ARG A 246 10.63 8.69 -3.20
N THR A 247 9.78 7.71 -2.98
CA THR A 247 8.32 7.80 -3.04
C THR A 247 7.70 8.29 -1.73
N SER A 248 8.49 8.57 -0.68
CA SER A 248 8.09 9.05 0.65
C SER A 248 8.02 10.58 0.72
N GLN A 249 7.89 11.14 1.92
CA GLN A 249 7.86 12.58 2.20
C GLN A 249 9.28 13.20 2.21
N PRO A 250 9.39 14.55 2.25
CA PRO A 250 10.65 15.23 2.60
C PRO A 250 11.22 14.74 3.93
N ALA A 251 12.56 14.72 4.02
CA ALA A 251 13.25 14.46 5.28
C ALA A 251 13.03 15.64 6.24
N VAL A 252 12.68 15.35 7.49
CA VAL A 252 12.37 16.37 8.50
C VAL A 252 13.61 17.14 8.95
N GLU A 253 14.75 16.47 9.08
CA GLU A 253 16.00 17.01 9.60
C GLU A 253 16.53 18.17 8.75
N PRO A 254 16.72 18.03 7.42
CA PRO A 254 17.19 19.14 6.59
C PRO A 254 16.14 20.26 6.49
N LEU A 255 14.84 19.95 6.58
CA LEU A 255 13.80 20.97 6.57
C LEU A 255 13.85 21.83 7.83
N VAL A 256 14.00 21.22 9.01
CA VAL A 256 14.16 21.93 10.29
C VAL A 256 15.40 22.83 10.22
N VAL A 257 16.55 22.28 9.84
CA VAL A 257 17.81 23.05 9.72
C VAL A 257 17.67 24.22 8.75
N SER A 258 16.99 24.03 7.62
CA SER A 258 16.79 25.07 6.61
C SER A 258 15.96 26.26 7.12
N LEU A 259 15.12 26.05 8.13
CA LEU A 259 14.24 27.09 8.70
C LEU A 259 14.83 27.76 9.95
N ASN A 260 15.95 27.27 10.49
CA ASN A 260 16.60 27.85 11.67
C ASN A 260 17.00 29.31 11.44
N GLY A 261 16.70 30.19 12.40
CA GLY A 261 16.97 31.63 12.29
C GLY A 261 16.06 32.38 11.31
N THR A 262 15.10 31.70 10.67
CA THR A 262 14.07 32.34 9.85
C THR A 262 12.82 32.66 10.68
N SER A 263 11.90 33.45 10.13
CA SER A 263 10.58 33.68 10.77
C SER A 263 9.68 32.45 10.86
N ARG A 264 10.09 31.32 10.28
CA ARG A 264 9.35 30.05 10.25
C ARG A 264 10.04 28.93 11.03
N GLU A 265 11.08 29.24 11.81
CA GLU A 265 11.81 28.28 12.65
C GLU A 265 10.84 27.39 13.46
N THR A 266 11.08 26.07 13.44
CA THR A 266 10.14 25.07 13.99
C THR A 266 10.32 24.88 15.50
N GLY A 267 11.54 25.10 16.01
CA GLY A 267 11.91 24.82 17.40
C GLY A 267 12.14 23.32 17.70
N LEU A 268 12.21 22.45 16.68
CA LEU A 268 12.48 21.03 16.87
C LEU A 268 13.98 20.77 17.05
N ASP A 269 14.33 19.87 17.97
CA ASP A 269 15.72 19.51 18.24
C ASP A 269 16.27 18.53 17.19
N VAL A 270 17.27 18.99 16.43
CA VAL A 270 17.85 18.23 15.32
C VAL A 270 18.66 17.03 15.81
N GLU A 271 19.35 17.14 16.95
CA GLU A 271 20.13 16.03 17.51
C GLU A 271 19.21 14.85 17.90
N SER A 272 18.09 15.14 18.55
CA SER A 272 17.07 14.13 18.86
C SER A 272 16.49 13.47 17.62
N LEU A 273 16.25 14.24 16.54
CA LEU A 273 15.77 13.70 15.27
C LEU A 273 16.81 12.76 14.61
N ILE A 274 18.08 13.12 14.64
CA ILE A 274 19.17 12.29 14.11
C ILE A 274 19.24 10.97 14.87
N GLU A 275 19.20 10.99 16.21
CA GLU A 275 19.25 9.76 17.01
C GLU A 275 18.04 8.84 16.74
N LEU A 276 16.85 9.42 16.54
CA LEU A 276 15.68 8.67 16.10
C LEU A 276 15.87 8.07 14.70
N GLY A 277 16.48 8.83 13.78
CA GLY A 277 16.89 8.34 12.47
C GLY A 277 17.85 7.16 12.56
N ASP A 278 18.88 7.24 13.42
CA ASP A 278 19.84 6.14 13.64
C ASP A 278 19.14 4.85 14.11
N TYR A 279 18.13 4.97 14.97
CA TYR A 279 17.31 3.82 15.34
C TYR A 279 16.56 3.23 14.14
N ILE A 280 15.92 4.05 13.31
CA ILE A 280 15.24 3.54 12.11
C ILE A 280 16.24 2.89 11.13
N GLU A 281 17.44 3.45 10.97
CA GLU A 281 18.49 2.84 10.13
C GLU A 281 18.97 1.50 10.71
N SER A 282 18.96 1.34 12.05
CA SER A 282 19.27 0.05 12.68
C SER A 282 18.28 -1.07 12.29
N LEU A 283 17.05 -0.70 11.91
CA LEU A 283 16.04 -1.63 11.40
C LEU A 283 16.26 -2.02 9.93
N SER A 284 17.29 -1.48 9.28
CA SER A 284 17.56 -1.71 7.85
C SER A 284 17.72 -3.18 7.48
N GLY A 285 18.24 -4.03 8.38
CA GLY A 285 18.30 -5.48 8.16
C GLY A 285 16.93 -6.12 7.89
N TYR A 286 15.89 -5.63 8.55
CA TYR A 286 14.51 -6.07 8.37
C TYR A 286 13.77 -5.32 7.26
N LEU A 287 13.95 -4.00 7.16
CA LEU A 287 13.19 -3.17 6.22
C LEU A 287 13.74 -3.21 4.79
N ARG A 288 15.05 -3.40 4.58
CA ARG A 288 15.67 -3.40 3.23
C ARG A 288 15.09 -4.46 2.28
N PRO A 289 14.84 -5.71 2.72
CA PRO A 289 14.18 -6.72 1.88
C PRO A 289 12.79 -6.31 1.38
N HIS A 290 12.12 -5.37 2.06
CA HIS A 290 10.79 -4.88 1.71
C HIS A 290 10.80 -3.60 0.88
N LEU A 291 11.98 -3.12 0.44
CA LEU A 291 12.07 -1.87 -0.30
C LEU A 291 11.29 -1.93 -1.62
N ILE A 292 10.37 -1.00 -1.78
CA ILE A 292 9.66 -0.75 -3.03
C ILE A 292 10.67 -0.12 -3.98
N ASN A 293 11.15 -0.91 -4.94
CA ASN A 293 12.12 -0.53 -5.97
C ASN A 293 13.56 -0.35 -5.46
N GLY A 294 14.37 -1.42 -5.55
CA GLY A 294 15.80 -1.43 -5.20
C GLY A 294 16.72 -0.66 -6.16
N ARG A 295 16.19 0.29 -6.93
CA ARG A 295 16.99 1.14 -7.83
C ARG A 295 17.83 2.12 -7.03
N MET A 296 19.02 2.40 -7.56
CA MET A 296 19.90 3.46 -7.09
C MET A 296 19.25 4.84 -7.20
N THR A 297 18.42 5.05 -8.23
CA THR A 297 17.74 6.31 -8.46
C THR A 297 16.70 6.57 -7.37
N VAL A 298 16.89 7.66 -6.62
CA VAL A 298 15.94 8.12 -5.60
C VAL A 298 14.76 8.85 -6.24
N VAL A 299 14.99 9.66 -7.27
CA VAL A 299 13.95 10.47 -7.94
C VAL A 299 13.44 9.76 -9.19
N ASP A 300 12.13 9.58 -9.32
CA ASP A 300 11.52 9.13 -10.57
C ASP A 300 11.13 10.35 -11.42
N THR A 301 12.02 10.76 -12.32
CA THR A 301 11.77 11.91 -13.20
C THR A 301 10.66 11.68 -14.21
N ARG A 302 10.24 10.43 -14.43
CA ARG A 302 9.16 10.12 -15.39
C ARG A 302 7.81 10.59 -14.87
N VAL A 303 7.61 10.67 -13.55
CA VAL A 303 6.37 11.21 -12.95
C VAL A 303 6.07 12.63 -13.43
N LEU A 304 7.12 13.40 -13.78
CA LEU A 304 7.00 14.76 -14.32
C LEU A 304 6.35 14.80 -15.71
N THR A 305 6.43 13.70 -16.48
CA THR A 305 5.85 13.63 -17.82
C THR A 305 4.48 12.95 -17.80
N HIS A 306 4.39 11.75 -17.22
CA HIS A 306 3.16 10.95 -17.30
C HIS A 306 2.20 11.16 -16.12
N GLN A 307 2.62 11.85 -15.04
CA GLN A 307 1.78 12.14 -13.86
C GLN A 307 1.26 10.90 -13.11
N VAL A 308 1.88 9.75 -13.35
CA VAL A 308 1.45 8.44 -12.81
C VAL A 308 2.23 8.17 -11.52
N PRO A 309 1.57 7.89 -10.38
CA PRO A 309 2.27 7.54 -9.15
C PRO A 309 3.23 6.35 -9.33
N GLY A 310 4.39 6.37 -8.67
CA GLY A 310 5.43 5.34 -8.89
C GLY A 310 4.99 3.90 -8.57
N GLY A 311 4.12 3.71 -7.56
CA GLY A 311 3.53 2.41 -7.24
C GLY A 311 2.61 1.88 -8.35
N MET A 312 1.91 2.78 -9.06
CA MET A 312 1.06 2.42 -10.18
C MET A 312 1.90 1.99 -11.40
N ILE A 313 3.01 2.66 -11.69
CA ILE A 313 3.93 2.23 -12.77
C ILE A 313 4.52 0.85 -12.50
N SER A 314 4.96 0.59 -11.28
CA SER A 314 5.55 -0.71 -10.94
C SER A 314 4.54 -1.84 -11.14
N ASN A 315 3.28 -1.62 -10.76
CA ASN A 315 2.19 -2.55 -11.03
C ASN A 315 1.95 -2.72 -12.52
N LEU A 316 1.82 -1.62 -13.28
CA LEU A 316 1.61 -1.64 -14.73
C LEU A 316 2.72 -2.37 -15.49
N MET A 317 3.97 -2.23 -15.05
CA MET A 317 5.10 -2.99 -15.59
C MET A 317 5.02 -4.48 -15.24
N SER A 318 4.59 -4.86 -14.03
CA SER A 318 4.35 -6.27 -13.68
C SER A 318 3.26 -6.87 -14.58
N GLN A 319 2.16 -6.14 -14.72
CA GLN A 319 1.03 -6.51 -15.56
C GLN A 319 1.44 -6.75 -17.01
N LEU A 320 2.22 -5.84 -17.59
CA LEU A 320 2.73 -6.01 -18.95
C LEU A 320 3.73 -7.16 -19.07
N ARG A 321 4.53 -7.46 -18.03
CA ARG A 321 5.41 -8.64 -18.04
C ARG A 321 4.60 -9.94 -18.00
N GLU A 322 3.58 -10.01 -17.17
CA GLU A 322 2.67 -11.16 -17.09
C GLU A 322 1.91 -11.38 -18.41
N ALA A 323 1.62 -10.30 -19.13
CA ALA A 323 1.07 -10.31 -20.48
C ALA A 323 2.12 -10.53 -21.60
N GLU A 324 3.40 -10.70 -21.24
CA GLU A 324 4.55 -10.78 -22.16
C GLU A 324 4.59 -9.63 -23.20
N SER A 325 4.16 -8.44 -22.79
CA SER A 325 3.97 -7.25 -23.63
C SER A 325 4.67 -6.01 -23.04
N LEU A 326 5.79 -6.21 -22.31
CA LEU A 326 6.51 -5.12 -21.64
C LEU A 326 7.07 -4.08 -22.62
N ASP A 327 7.37 -4.49 -23.84
CA ASP A 327 7.78 -3.65 -24.97
C ASP A 327 6.72 -2.60 -25.33
N ARG A 328 5.44 -2.85 -25.03
CA ARG A 328 4.30 -1.95 -25.28
C ARG A 328 4.06 -0.91 -24.18
N LEU A 329 4.92 -0.86 -23.16
CA LEU A 329 4.85 0.15 -22.09
C LEU A 329 4.74 1.60 -22.60
N PRO A 330 5.47 2.03 -23.65
CA PRO A 330 5.31 3.38 -24.19
C PRO A 330 3.88 3.67 -24.67
N GLU A 331 3.25 2.73 -25.38
CA GLU A 331 1.85 2.87 -25.85
C GLU A 331 0.88 3.02 -24.67
N VAL A 332 1.10 2.26 -23.59
CA VAL A 332 0.26 2.36 -22.39
C VAL A 332 0.42 3.71 -21.69
N LEU A 333 1.63 4.25 -21.61
CA LEU A 333 1.89 5.57 -21.03
C LEU A 333 1.27 6.70 -21.88
N GLU A 334 1.11 6.50 -23.19
CA GLU A 334 0.39 7.43 -24.08
C GLU A 334 -1.14 7.30 -23.98
N GLU A 335 -1.65 6.08 -23.77
CA GLU A 335 -3.10 5.82 -23.67
C GLU A 335 -3.68 6.24 -22.31
N LEU A 336 -2.89 6.12 -21.24
CA LEU A 336 -3.29 6.45 -19.88
C LEU A 336 -3.88 7.87 -19.72
N PRO A 337 -3.24 8.96 -20.18
CA PRO A 337 -3.83 10.30 -20.07
C PRO A 337 -5.14 10.43 -20.87
N ARG A 338 -5.31 9.70 -21.98
CA ARG A 338 -6.56 9.70 -22.77
C ARG A 338 -7.68 9.00 -22.02
N VAL A 339 -7.41 7.84 -21.45
CA VAL A 339 -8.38 7.13 -20.58
C VAL A 339 -8.78 8.01 -19.41
N ARG A 340 -7.80 8.67 -18.77
CA ARG A 340 -8.04 9.60 -17.67
C ARG A 340 -8.95 10.77 -18.09
N GLU A 341 -8.70 11.38 -19.24
CA GLU A 341 -9.53 12.46 -19.79
C GLU A 341 -10.96 11.97 -20.06
N GLN A 342 -11.12 10.84 -20.76
CA GLN A 342 -12.43 10.28 -21.09
C GLN A 342 -13.24 9.84 -19.85
N LEU A 343 -12.55 9.55 -18.75
CA LEU A 343 -13.16 9.23 -17.45
C LEU A 343 -13.31 10.47 -16.54
N GLY A 344 -13.22 11.68 -17.08
CA GLY A 344 -13.53 12.92 -16.36
C GLY A 344 -12.40 13.45 -15.49
N TYR A 345 -11.15 13.20 -15.91
CA TYR A 345 -9.92 13.67 -15.24
C TYR A 345 -9.79 13.33 -13.75
N PRO A 346 -10.17 12.15 -13.24
CA PRO A 346 -10.09 11.88 -11.81
C PRO A 346 -8.63 12.01 -11.32
N PRO A 347 -8.39 12.47 -10.08
CA PRO A 347 -7.08 12.38 -9.46
C PRO A 347 -6.60 10.92 -9.47
N LEU A 348 -5.33 10.67 -9.80
CA LEU A 348 -4.76 9.32 -9.85
C LEU A 348 -4.31 8.88 -8.45
N VAL A 349 -5.26 8.37 -7.66
CA VAL A 349 -5.04 7.84 -6.32
C VAL A 349 -5.83 6.54 -6.18
N THR A 350 -5.51 5.65 -5.23
CA THR A 350 -6.29 4.42 -5.07
C THR A 350 -7.77 4.77 -4.81
N PRO A 351 -8.71 4.25 -5.62
CA PRO A 351 -8.59 3.15 -6.59
C PRO A 351 -8.53 3.62 -8.05
N THR A 352 -8.75 4.90 -8.34
CA THR A 352 -8.87 5.47 -9.69
C THR A 352 -7.58 5.29 -10.48
N SER A 353 -6.42 5.33 -9.81
CA SER A 353 -5.13 4.97 -10.43
C SER A 353 -5.15 3.58 -11.05
N GLN A 354 -5.66 2.56 -10.34
CA GLN A 354 -5.71 1.18 -10.83
C GLN A 354 -6.74 1.05 -11.96
N ILE A 355 -7.92 1.66 -11.79
CA ILE A 355 -9.00 1.67 -12.80
C ILE A 355 -8.48 2.19 -14.13
N ILE A 356 -7.83 3.36 -14.12
CA ILE A 356 -7.29 3.99 -15.33
C ILE A 356 -6.12 3.20 -15.89
N GLY A 357 -5.20 2.72 -15.05
CA GLY A 357 -4.02 1.98 -15.50
C GLY A 357 -4.37 0.68 -16.20
N VAL A 358 -5.24 -0.12 -15.59
CA VAL A 358 -5.65 -1.41 -16.16
C VAL A 358 -6.46 -1.20 -17.43
N GLN A 359 -7.35 -0.20 -17.45
CA GLN A 359 -8.10 0.11 -18.68
C GLN A 359 -7.17 0.59 -19.81
N ALA A 360 -6.12 1.35 -19.50
CA ALA A 360 -5.12 1.74 -20.50
C ALA A 360 -4.34 0.54 -21.05
N VAL A 361 -3.97 -0.42 -20.18
CA VAL A 361 -3.36 -1.69 -20.60
C VAL A 361 -4.32 -2.47 -21.51
N ASN A 362 -5.58 -2.63 -21.12
CA ASN A 362 -6.59 -3.33 -21.92
C ASN A 362 -6.82 -2.66 -23.27
N ASN A 363 -6.90 -1.33 -23.32
CA ASN A 363 -7.04 -0.56 -24.56
C ASN A 363 -5.88 -0.83 -25.53
N VAL A 364 -4.65 -0.94 -25.01
CA VAL A 364 -3.45 -1.24 -25.81
C VAL A 364 -3.45 -2.71 -26.25
N LEU A 365 -3.74 -3.65 -25.36
CA LEU A 365 -3.68 -5.08 -25.65
C LEU A 365 -4.81 -5.57 -26.57
N PHE A 366 -6.03 -5.07 -26.38
CA PHE A 366 -7.24 -5.65 -26.98
C PHE A 366 -8.02 -4.67 -27.87
N GLY A 367 -7.58 -3.40 -27.95
CA GLY A 367 -8.30 -2.34 -28.64
C GLY A 367 -9.07 -1.43 -27.69
N ARG A 368 -9.20 -0.15 -28.06
CA ARG A 368 -9.77 0.88 -27.17
C ARG A 368 -11.22 0.58 -26.83
N TRP A 369 -11.50 0.38 -25.53
CA TRP A 369 -12.84 0.14 -24.99
C TRP A 369 -13.53 -1.14 -25.51
N GLU A 370 -12.77 -2.10 -26.07
CA GLU A 370 -13.29 -3.42 -26.45
C GLU A 370 -13.43 -4.34 -25.23
N VAL A 371 -12.46 -4.27 -24.31
CA VAL A 371 -12.51 -4.95 -23.01
C VAL A 371 -12.60 -3.89 -21.92
N ILE A 372 -13.79 -3.75 -21.33
CA ILE A 372 -14.06 -2.78 -20.27
C ILE A 372 -14.14 -3.52 -18.93
N THR A 373 -13.27 -3.16 -17.99
CA THR A 373 -13.24 -3.75 -16.64
C THR A 373 -14.54 -3.44 -15.88
N ASP A 374 -14.97 -4.33 -14.99
CA ASP A 374 -16.18 -4.09 -14.20
C ASP A 374 -16.07 -2.83 -13.32
N GLN A 375 -14.87 -2.52 -12.83
CA GLN A 375 -14.65 -1.29 -12.06
C GLN A 375 -14.79 -0.02 -12.90
N VAL A 376 -14.46 -0.05 -14.20
CA VAL A 376 -14.78 1.06 -15.10
C VAL A 376 -16.28 1.18 -15.32
N LYS A 377 -17.01 0.05 -15.42
CA LYS A 377 -18.48 0.07 -15.52
C LYS A 377 -19.10 0.63 -14.26
N ASP A 378 -18.66 0.18 -13.08
CA ASP A 378 -19.05 0.71 -11.77
C ASP A 378 -18.77 2.21 -11.66
N TYR A 379 -17.62 2.67 -12.18
CA TYR A 379 -17.25 4.08 -12.24
C TYR A 379 -18.19 4.89 -13.15
N CYS A 380 -18.44 4.41 -14.37
CA CYS A 380 -19.37 5.05 -15.31
C CYS A 380 -20.82 5.03 -14.81
N TYR A 381 -21.19 4.00 -14.04
CA TYR A 381 -22.50 3.89 -13.40
C TYR A 381 -22.63 4.83 -12.20
N GLY A 382 -21.53 5.39 -11.68
CA GLY A 382 -21.53 6.37 -10.59
C GLY A 382 -21.25 5.78 -9.20
N LEU A 383 -20.82 4.52 -9.07
CA LEU A 383 -20.62 3.85 -7.77
C LEU A 383 -19.41 4.36 -6.96
N TYR A 384 -18.52 5.13 -7.59
CA TYR A 384 -17.38 5.76 -6.93
C TYR A 384 -17.63 7.22 -6.54
N GLY A 385 -18.70 7.85 -7.04
CA GLY A 385 -19.00 9.27 -6.84
C GLY A 385 -18.91 10.07 -8.14
N ARG A 386 -18.96 11.40 -8.00
CA ARG A 386 -18.97 12.34 -9.13
C ARG A 386 -17.55 12.66 -9.56
N ALA A 387 -17.25 12.39 -10.82
CA ALA A 387 -16.00 12.80 -11.46
C ALA A 387 -15.85 14.34 -11.48
N PRO A 388 -14.62 14.87 -11.49
CA PRO A 388 -14.34 16.31 -11.55
C PRO A 388 -15.01 17.04 -12.74
N VAL A 389 -15.07 16.37 -13.89
CA VAL A 389 -15.81 16.82 -15.08
C VAL A 389 -16.65 15.68 -15.65
N GLU A 390 -17.54 16.02 -16.59
CA GLU A 390 -18.38 15.03 -17.25
C GLU A 390 -17.56 13.96 -17.97
N LEU A 391 -18.07 12.73 -17.92
CA LEU A 391 -17.51 11.57 -18.59
C LEU A 391 -17.77 11.66 -20.11
N ASP A 392 -16.90 11.07 -20.92
CA ASP A 392 -17.15 10.92 -22.36
C ASP A 392 -18.43 10.09 -22.59
N PRO A 393 -19.49 10.67 -23.22
CA PRO A 393 -20.77 9.98 -23.37
C PRO A 393 -20.68 8.67 -24.16
N GLU A 394 -19.76 8.57 -25.11
CA GLU A 394 -19.57 7.34 -25.89
C GLU A 394 -18.92 6.25 -25.04
N VAL A 395 -17.99 6.62 -24.16
CA VAL A 395 -17.39 5.68 -23.19
C VAL A 395 -18.43 5.21 -22.19
N VAL A 396 -19.25 6.11 -21.63
CA VAL A 396 -20.34 5.74 -20.71
C VAL A 396 -21.32 4.79 -21.39
N LYS A 397 -21.75 5.09 -22.61
CA LYS A 397 -22.65 4.23 -23.37
C LYS A 397 -22.07 2.84 -23.59
N ARG A 398 -20.80 2.74 -24.00
CA ARG A 398 -20.12 1.44 -24.19
C ARG A 398 -19.99 0.67 -22.87
N ALA A 399 -19.56 1.33 -21.80
CA ALA A 399 -19.37 0.71 -20.49
C ALA A 399 -20.67 0.14 -19.91
N LEU A 400 -21.80 0.82 -20.12
CA LEU A 400 -23.09 0.45 -19.56
C LEU A 400 -23.97 -0.42 -20.48
N THR A 401 -23.53 -0.67 -21.72
CA THR A 401 -24.23 -1.58 -22.62
C THR A 401 -24.17 -3.01 -22.07
N GLY A 402 -25.33 -3.60 -21.76
CA GLY A 402 -25.42 -4.95 -21.19
C GLY A 402 -24.92 -5.06 -19.75
N TYR A 403 -24.72 -3.93 -19.04
CA TYR A 403 -24.30 -3.95 -17.64
C TYR A 403 -25.45 -4.37 -16.73
N GLU A 404 -25.17 -5.26 -15.77
CA GLU A 404 -26.17 -5.93 -14.93
C GLU A 404 -27.02 -4.95 -14.09
N ARG A 405 -26.46 -3.79 -13.72
CA ARG A 405 -27.17 -2.77 -12.94
C ARG A 405 -28.00 -1.81 -13.80
N GLY A 406 -27.97 -1.96 -15.13
CA GLY A 406 -28.69 -1.13 -16.08
C GLY A 406 -27.84 -0.03 -16.71
N SER A 407 -28.47 0.72 -17.61
CA SER A 407 -27.83 1.74 -18.45
C SER A 407 -27.92 3.16 -17.93
N GLU A 408 -28.67 3.39 -16.85
CA GLU A 408 -28.87 4.73 -16.26
C GLU A 408 -27.93 4.91 -15.05
N PRO A 409 -26.93 5.79 -15.12
CA PRO A 409 -26.04 6.05 -13.99
C PRO A 409 -26.77 6.60 -12.77
N VAL A 410 -26.31 6.23 -11.57
CA VAL A 410 -26.78 6.84 -10.32
C VAL A 410 -26.24 8.26 -10.16
N THR A 411 -27.08 9.17 -9.67
CA THR A 411 -26.71 10.58 -9.45
C THR A 411 -26.50 10.93 -7.98
N GLY A 412 -27.02 10.10 -7.07
CA GLY A 412 -26.89 10.24 -5.62
C GLY A 412 -25.46 9.99 -5.10
N ARG A 413 -25.29 10.01 -3.78
CA ARG A 413 -24.05 9.51 -3.16
C ARG A 413 -24.10 7.98 -3.18
N PRO A 414 -23.02 7.26 -3.55
CA PRO A 414 -23.18 5.82 -3.81
C PRO A 414 -23.54 4.99 -2.57
N ALA A 415 -23.18 5.47 -1.37
CA ALA A 415 -23.59 4.82 -0.12
C ALA A 415 -25.10 4.95 0.19
N ASP A 416 -25.83 5.87 -0.47
CA ASP A 416 -27.30 5.95 -0.33
C ASP A 416 -28.01 4.73 -0.96
N TYR A 417 -27.28 3.94 -1.75
CA TYR A 417 -27.76 2.70 -2.38
C TYR A 417 -27.25 1.43 -1.68
N LEU A 418 -26.62 1.56 -0.51
CA LEU A 418 -26.14 0.44 0.29
C LEU A 418 -27.09 0.20 1.47
N ASP A 419 -27.52 -1.05 1.63
CA ASP A 419 -28.20 -1.49 2.84
C ASP A 419 -27.21 -1.49 4.03
N PRO A 420 -27.67 -1.28 5.28
CA PRO A 420 -26.82 -1.43 6.46
C PRO A 420 -26.15 -2.80 6.53
N GLU A 421 -24.86 -2.83 6.86
CA GLU A 421 -24.02 -4.03 6.76
C GLU A 421 -23.55 -4.56 8.12
N LEU A 422 -23.59 -3.75 9.18
CA LEU A 422 -22.95 -4.08 10.46
C LEU A 422 -23.64 -5.26 11.16
N GLU A 423 -24.97 -5.36 11.08
CA GLU A 423 -25.72 -6.49 11.66
C GLU A 423 -25.35 -7.81 10.97
N LYS A 424 -25.21 -7.79 9.64
CA LYS A 424 -24.80 -8.96 8.85
C LYS A 424 -23.38 -9.40 9.22
N ALA A 425 -22.45 -8.45 9.36
CA ALA A 425 -21.08 -8.74 9.81
C ALA A 425 -21.06 -9.30 11.25
N THR A 426 -21.93 -8.81 12.13
CA THR A 426 -22.06 -9.28 13.51
C THR A 426 -22.53 -10.73 13.56
N GLU A 427 -23.57 -11.10 12.79
CA GLU A 427 -24.04 -12.48 12.76
C GLU A 427 -23.03 -13.42 12.08
N ALA A 428 -22.36 -12.97 11.02
CA ALA A 428 -21.34 -13.77 10.31
C ALA A 428 -20.11 -14.10 11.18
N THR A 429 -19.82 -13.28 12.19
CA THR A 429 -18.66 -13.45 13.09
C THR A 429 -19.04 -14.00 14.46
N LYS A 430 -20.28 -14.47 14.63
CA LYS A 430 -20.79 -15.00 15.90
C LYS A 430 -19.99 -16.22 16.34
N GLY A 431 -19.44 -16.16 17.55
CA GLY A 431 -18.56 -17.19 18.10
C GLY A 431 -17.08 -17.02 17.74
N LEU A 432 -16.74 -16.04 16.90
CA LEU A 432 -15.36 -15.66 16.57
C LEU A 432 -15.00 -14.26 17.11
N ALA A 433 -15.76 -13.24 16.74
CA ALA A 433 -15.55 -11.86 17.18
C ALA A 433 -15.82 -11.69 18.69
N LYS A 434 -14.94 -10.97 19.39
CA LYS A 434 -15.06 -10.66 20.82
C LYS A 434 -15.51 -9.23 21.09
N ASP A 435 -15.30 -8.33 20.15
CA ASP A 435 -15.69 -6.93 20.24
C ASP A 435 -16.04 -6.32 18.87
N ILE A 436 -16.42 -5.03 18.87
CA ILE A 436 -16.76 -4.29 17.66
C ILE A 436 -15.56 -4.16 16.69
N GLY A 437 -14.33 -4.14 17.22
CA GLY A 437 -13.12 -4.06 16.41
C GLY A 437 -12.96 -5.28 15.52
N ASP A 438 -13.24 -6.48 16.04
CA ASP A 438 -13.22 -7.71 15.26
C ASP A 438 -14.34 -7.75 14.19
N ILE A 439 -15.54 -7.32 14.57
CA ILE A 439 -16.68 -7.21 13.62
C ILE A 439 -16.31 -6.27 12.47
N LEU A 440 -15.68 -5.14 12.77
CA LEU A 440 -15.21 -4.19 11.76
C LEU A 440 -14.11 -4.79 10.88
N VAL A 441 -13.14 -5.51 11.44
CA VAL A 441 -12.10 -6.21 10.66
C VAL A 441 -12.74 -7.13 9.61
N TYR A 442 -13.76 -7.91 10.02
CA TYR A 442 -14.51 -8.77 9.09
C TYR A 442 -15.33 -7.96 8.09
N ALA A 443 -16.06 -6.92 8.52
CA ALA A 443 -16.88 -6.09 7.64
C ALA A 443 -16.05 -5.46 6.52
N LEU A 444 -14.83 -5.00 6.85
CA LEU A 444 -13.89 -4.42 5.90
C LEU A 444 -13.26 -5.47 4.97
N TYR A 445 -12.86 -6.61 5.53
CA TYR A 445 -12.21 -7.70 4.79
C TYR A 445 -12.76 -9.07 5.21
N PRO A 446 -13.88 -9.55 4.64
CA PRO A 446 -14.51 -10.78 5.13
C PRO A 446 -13.56 -11.99 5.11
N VAL A 447 -12.86 -12.23 4.00
CA VAL A 447 -11.98 -13.39 3.84
C VAL A 447 -10.70 -13.27 4.68
N THR A 448 -9.94 -12.19 4.50
CA THR A 448 -8.64 -12.06 5.18
C THR A 448 -8.78 -11.62 6.64
N GLY A 449 -9.84 -10.89 6.97
CA GLY A 449 -10.18 -10.52 8.33
C GLY A 449 -10.62 -11.74 9.15
N GLU A 450 -11.45 -12.62 8.61
CA GLU A 450 -11.81 -13.89 9.29
C GLU A 450 -10.57 -14.74 9.56
N ARG A 451 -9.69 -14.92 8.55
CA ARG A 451 -8.42 -15.63 8.73
C ARG A 451 -7.56 -14.98 9.82
N PHE A 452 -7.42 -13.66 9.81
CA PHE A 452 -6.70 -12.92 10.84
C PHE A 452 -7.29 -13.17 12.25
N LEU A 453 -8.61 -13.16 12.41
CA LEU A 453 -9.26 -13.42 13.70
C LEU A 453 -9.03 -14.84 14.19
N ASN A 454 -9.06 -15.84 13.30
CA ASN A 454 -8.72 -17.22 13.63
C ASN A 454 -7.27 -17.34 14.15
N VAL A 455 -6.32 -16.66 13.50
CA VAL A 455 -4.93 -16.60 13.96
C VAL A 455 -4.80 -15.87 15.29
N LYS A 456 -5.42 -14.68 15.42
CA LYS A 456 -5.42 -13.84 16.64
C LYS A 456 -5.91 -14.61 17.86
N TYR A 457 -6.88 -15.50 17.69
CA TYR A 457 -7.44 -16.31 18.78
C TYR A 457 -6.90 -17.74 18.87
N GLY A 458 -5.85 -18.07 18.11
CA GLY A 458 -5.17 -19.36 18.17
C GLY A 458 -5.99 -20.53 17.64
N LEU A 459 -7.03 -20.26 16.84
CA LEU A 459 -7.84 -21.26 16.13
C LEU A 459 -7.14 -21.77 14.86
N GLU A 460 -6.28 -20.93 14.27
CA GLU A 460 -5.39 -21.26 13.15
C GLU A 460 -3.94 -20.95 13.55
N LYS A 461 -3.00 -21.84 13.21
CA LYS A 461 -1.56 -21.57 13.35
C LYS A 461 -1.01 -21.03 12.04
N LEU A 462 -0.16 -20.01 12.13
CA LEU A 462 0.57 -19.53 10.97
C LEU A 462 1.58 -20.59 10.49
N PRO A 463 1.69 -20.82 9.18
CA PRO A 463 2.82 -21.51 8.58
C PRO A 463 4.16 -20.89 9.00
N GLU A 464 5.23 -21.69 9.14
CA GLU A 464 6.56 -21.20 9.57
C GLU A 464 7.12 -20.10 8.65
N ASP A 465 6.80 -20.15 7.35
CA ASP A 465 7.19 -19.17 6.33
C ASP A 465 6.37 -17.88 6.35
N GLU A 466 5.18 -17.90 6.96
CA GLU A 466 4.34 -16.71 7.20
C GLU A 466 4.48 -16.17 8.63
N THR A 467 5.24 -16.86 9.48
CA THR A 467 5.49 -16.41 10.85
C THR A 467 6.43 -15.21 10.81
N PRO A 468 6.06 -14.04 11.35
CA PRO A 468 6.91 -12.85 11.32
C PRO A 468 8.27 -13.15 11.97
N SER A 469 9.32 -13.22 11.15
CA SER A 469 10.67 -13.46 11.65
C SER A 469 11.05 -12.34 12.62
N PRO A 470 11.56 -12.62 13.83
CA PRO A 470 12.03 -11.56 14.73
C PRO A 470 12.97 -10.62 13.97
N ALA A 471 12.94 -9.31 14.26
CA ALA A 471 14.08 -8.47 13.87
C ALA A 471 15.32 -9.19 14.38
N THR A 472 16.23 -9.48 13.47
CA THR A 472 17.50 -10.14 13.75
C THR A 472 18.06 -9.48 15.00
N GLN A 473 18.18 -10.25 16.08
CA GLN A 473 19.26 -9.98 17.03
C GLN A 473 20.52 -9.87 16.18
N SER A 474 21.36 -8.87 16.48
CA SER A 474 22.70 -8.66 15.92
C SER A 474 23.28 -9.95 15.35
N PRO A 475 23.79 -9.94 14.09
CA PRO A 475 23.96 -11.12 13.25
C PRO A 475 24.25 -12.36 14.09
N GLN A 476 23.25 -13.23 14.21
CA GLN A 476 23.46 -14.54 14.80
C GLN A 476 24.64 -15.17 14.08
N ALA A 477 25.60 -15.60 14.88
CA ALA A 477 26.79 -16.30 14.44
C ALA A 477 26.40 -17.31 13.36
N THR A 478 27.03 -17.19 12.20
CA THR A 478 27.19 -18.31 11.27
C THR A 478 27.48 -19.56 12.09
N GLU A 479 26.74 -20.64 11.84
CA GLU A 479 26.96 -21.93 12.48
C GLU A 479 28.47 -22.19 12.63
N VAL A 480 28.92 -22.32 13.87
CA VAL A 480 30.29 -22.71 14.19
C VAL A 480 30.50 -24.08 13.52
N PRO A 481 31.46 -24.24 12.60
CA PRO A 481 31.81 -25.54 12.06
C PRO A 481 32.12 -26.47 13.22
N SER A 482 31.60 -27.70 13.16
CA SER A 482 31.92 -28.72 14.15
C SER A 482 33.44 -28.84 14.33
N PRO A 483 33.96 -29.04 15.56
CA PRO A 483 35.39 -29.12 15.80
C PRO A 483 35.93 -30.40 15.14
N GLY A 484 36.43 -30.25 13.91
CA GLY A 484 36.90 -31.36 13.09
C GLY A 484 37.80 -30.97 11.92
N ASN A 485 37.82 -29.70 11.48
CA ASN A 485 38.66 -29.25 10.36
C ASN A 485 39.45 -28.01 10.74
N VAL A 486 40.57 -28.20 11.45
CA VAL A 486 41.62 -27.17 11.62
C VAL A 486 42.78 -27.59 10.73
N SER A 487 43.28 -26.69 9.89
CA SER A 487 44.38 -26.97 8.97
C SER A 487 45.71 -27.13 9.71
N ASP A 488 46.66 -27.86 9.11
CA ASP A 488 48.03 -28.03 9.63
C ASP A 488 48.82 -26.70 9.75
N ARG A 489 48.27 -25.59 9.24
CA ARG A 489 48.87 -24.25 9.30
C ARG A 489 48.33 -23.38 10.42
N ALA A 490 47.35 -23.87 11.19
CA ALA A 490 46.79 -23.12 12.29
C ALA A 490 47.84 -22.86 13.38
N ARG A 491 47.79 -21.68 14.00
CA ARG A 491 48.61 -21.32 15.16
C ARG A 491 47.74 -20.94 16.34
N THR A 492 48.08 -21.49 17.50
CA THR A 492 47.39 -21.19 18.76
C THR A 492 48.20 -20.22 19.60
N PHE A 493 47.53 -19.20 20.11
CA PHE A 493 48.08 -18.18 21.00
C PHE A 493 47.29 -18.17 22.30
N ASN A 494 47.98 -17.93 23.42
CA ASN A 494 47.33 -17.64 24.69
C ASN A 494 47.37 -16.13 24.92
N ILE A 495 46.21 -15.50 25.04
CA ILE A 495 46.05 -14.06 25.26
C ILE A 495 45.52 -13.85 26.68
N TYR A 496 46.18 -12.99 27.44
CA TYR A 496 45.77 -12.66 28.80
C TYR A 496 45.21 -11.25 28.83
N MET A 497 43.91 -11.10 29.14
CA MET A 497 43.25 -9.79 29.25
C MET A 497 42.33 -9.77 30.47
N SER A 498 42.40 -8.68 31.23
CA SER A 498 41.54 -8.45 32.40
C SER A 498 41.52 -9.62 33.40
N GLY A 499 42.68 -10.24 33.64
CA GLY A 499 42.84 -11.36 34.59
C GLY A 499 42.41 -12.73 34.04
N ASN A 500 41.87 -12.80 32.83
CA ASN A 500 41.43 -14.04 32.19
C ASN A 500 42.41 -14.46 31.08
N SER A 501 42.63 -15.78 30.94
CA SER A 501 43.40 -16.37 29.84
C SER A 501 42.47 -16.91 28.77
N TYR A 502 42.70 -16.49 27.53
CA TYR A 502 41.97 -16.93 26.35
C TYR A 502 42.92 -17.69 25.44
N GLN A 503 42.53 -18.89 25.02
CA GLN A 503 43.27 -19.64 24.01
C GLN A 503 42.60 -19.39 22.66
N VAL A 504 43.35 -18.80 21.73
CA VAL A 504 42.89 -18.37 20.42
C VAL A 504 43.66 -19.15 19.36
N THR A 505 42.96 -19.94 18.55
CA THR A 505 43.56 -20.62 17.40
C THR A 505 43.18 -19.87 16.13
N VAL A 506 44.21 -19.44 15.39
CA VAL A 506 44.07 -18.72 14.11
C VAL A 506 44.48 -19.66 12.99
N ASP A 507 43.57 -19.93 12.06
CA ASP A 507 43.81 -20.73 10.88
C ASP A 507 43.82 -19.84 9.62
N PRO A 508 44.95 -19.72 8.89
CA PRO A 508 44.99 -18.91 7.68
C PRO A 508 44.25 -19.60 6.52
N VAL A 509 43.00 -19.20 6.28
CA VAL A 509 42.25 -19.60 5.08
C VAL A 509 42.89 -18.97 3.83
N VAL A 510 43.16 -19.77 2.81
CA VAL A 510 43.66 -19.28 1.51
C VAL A 510 42.48 -18.72 0.71
N GLY A 511 42.42 -17.40 0.58
CA GLY A 511 41.45 -16.66 -0.24
C GLY A 511 41.03 -15.36 0.45
N ASN A 512 40.79 -14.30 -0.32
CA ASN A 512 40.59 -12.88 0.07
C ASN A 512 39.43 -12.56 1.06
N GLU A 513 39.28 -13.30 2.15
CA GLU A 513 38.33 -13.00 3.23
C GLU A 513 39.08 -12.87 4.57
N THR A 514 38.69 -11.87 5.35
CA THR A 514 39.32 -11.39 6.58
C THR A 514 39.55 -12.52 7.61
N PRO A 515 40.68 -12.56 8.35
CA PRO A 515 40.95 -13.64 9.31
C PRO A 515 39.86 -13.76 10.38
N GLN A 516 39.24 -14.94 10.50
CA GLN A 516 38.33 -15.25 11.60
C GLN A 516 39.15 -15.58 12.86
N SER A 517 38.96 -14.78 13.92
CA SER A 517 39.50 -15.05 15.26
C SER A 517 38.42 -15.72 16.10
N SER A 518 38.74 -16.86 16.73
CA SER A 518 37.89 -17.49 17.73
C SER A 518 38.57 -17.47 19.09
N ALA A 519 37.94 -16.87 20.09
CA ALA A 519 38.38 -16.89 21.47
C ALA A 519 37.34 -17.64 22.30
N GLN A 520 37.74 -18.73 22.96
CA GLN A 520 36.88 -19.42 23.94
C GLN A 520 37.35 -19.11 25.37
N PRO A 521 36.41 -18.84 26.31
CA PRO A 521 36.72 -18.79 27.73
C PRO A 521 36.92 -20.22 28.28
N SER A 522 37.98 -20.44 29.04
CA SER A 522 38.23 -21.69 29.77
C SER A 522 37.99 -21.47 31.26
N THR A 523 36.92 -22.05 31.79
CA THR A 523 36.73 -22.26 33.24
C THR A 523 36.99 -23.73 33.54
N ALA A 524 38.05 -24.01 34.29
CA ALA A 524 38.43 -25.37 34.67
C ALA A 524 37.44 -25.95 35.69
N VAL A 525 36.69 -27.01 35.32
CA VAL A 525 36.03 -27.90 36.28
C VAL A 525 36.26 -29.36 35.86
N VAL A 526 36.82 -30.12 36.80
CA VAL A 526 37.29 -31.50 36.68
C VAL A 526 36.11 -32.49 36.63
N ARG A 527 36.14 -33.44 35.68
CA ARG A 527 35.17 -34.56 35.52
C ARG A 527 35.53 -35.77 36.39
N PRO A 528 34.58 -36.71 36.55
CA PRO A 528 34.84 -38.09 36.11
C PRO A 528 33.72 -38.72 35.24
N THR A 529 34.14 -39.46 34.21
CA THR A 529 33.40 -40.41 33.32
C THR A 529 33.40 -41.84 33.94
N PRO A 530 32.83 -42.97 33.36
CA PRO A 530 32.36 -43.25 31.97
C PRO A 530 31.06 -44.13 31.88
N ARG A 531 30.48 -44.46 30.71
CA ARG A 531 30.82 -45.64 29.86
C ARG A 531 30.05 -45.70 28.52
N PRO A 532 30.51 -46.54 27.57
CA PRO A 532 30.40 -46.32 26.12
C PRO A 532 29.48 -47.30 25.37
N VAL A 533 29.08 -46.93 24.14
CA VAL A 533 28.77 -47.89 23.07
C VAL A 533 29.20 -47.32 21.71
N THR A 534 29.89 -48.15 20.94
CA THR A 534 30.33 -48.01 19.53
C THR A 534 29.85 -49.27 18.77
N PRO A 535 30.07 -49.45 17.45
CA PRO A 535 29.80 -48.57 16.29
C PRO A 535 29.19 -49.33 15.07
N ALA A 536 28.68 -48.63 14.05
CA ALA A 536 28.62 -49.07 12.63
C ALA A 536 28.34 -47.81 11.76
N ALA A 537 29.28 -47.23 10.97
CA ALA A 537 29.95 -47.65 9.73
C ALA A 537 28.98 -47.98 8.57
N SER A 538 29.06 -47.46 7.34
CA SER A 538 29.79 -46.34 6.68
C SER A 538 29.31 -46.24 5.20
N THR A 539 28.95 -45.02 4.74
CA THR A 539 29.12 -44.34 3.41
C THR A 539 29.25 -45.12 2.07
N PRO A 540 28.82 -44.57 0.89
CA PRO A 540 29.39 -43.32 0.32
C PRO A 540 28.52 -42.38 -0.58
N ALA A 541 28.87 -41.09 -0.47
CA ALA A 541 29.11 -40.07 -1.52
C ALA A 541 27.97 -39.61 -2.48
N PRO A 542 28.19 -38.54 -3.28
CA PRO A 542 27.61 -37.21 -3.07
C PRO A 542 26.51 -36.87 -4.09
N VAL A 543 25.50 -36.09 -3.70
CA VAL A 543 24.52 -35.56 -4.66
C VAL A 543 24.50 -34.04 -4.62
N ALA A 544 24.95 -33.50 -5.75
CA ALA A 544 24.62 -32.25 -6.42
C ALA A 544 23.86 -31.16 -5.66
N VAL A 545 24.38 -29.94 -5.84
CA VAL A 545 23.71 -28.64 -5.69
C VAL A 545 22.27 -28.74 -6.17
N THR A 546 21.31 -28.74 -5.24
CA THR A 546 19.90 -28.56 -5.56
C THR A 546 19.64 -27.07 -5.68
N GLN A 547 19.29 -26.68 -6.90
CA GLN A 547 18.66 -25.41 -7.21
C GLN A 547 17.44 -25.19 -6.31
N LYS A 548 17.12 -23.91 -6.03
CA LYS A 548 15.86 -23.48 -5.42
C LYS A 548 14.69 -24.36 -5.88
N PRO A 549 13.76 -24.77 -5.01
CA PRO A 549 12.51 -25.36 -5.45
C PRO A 549 11.80 -24.34 -6.35
N VAL A 550 11.85 -24.58 -7.65
CA VAL A 550 10.83 -24.10 -8.56
C VAL A 550 9.55 -24.74 -8.05
N ALA A 551 8.53 -23.93 -7.79
CA ALA A 551 7.20 -24.41 -7.47
C ALA A 551 6.86 -25.59 -8.39
N ALA A 552 6.34 -26.68 -7.82
CA ALA A 552 5.91 -27.83 -8.61
C ALA A 552 5.09 -27.31 -9.81
N PRO A 553 5.38 -27.74 -11.05
CA PRO A 553 4.56 -27.36 -12.18
C PRO A 553 3.13 -27.77 -11.85
N GLN A 554 2.22 -26.79 -11.77
CA GLN A 554 0.81 -27.13 -11.92
C GLN A 554 0.69 -27.90 -13.25
N PRO A 555 -0.11 -28.98 -13.29
CA PRO A 555 -0.25 -29.76 -14.51
C PRO A 555 -0.57 -28.80 -15.66
N GLU A 556 0.28 -28.81 -16.70
CA GLU A 556 -0.06 -28.15 -17.95
C GLU A 556 -1.47 -28.60 -18.33
N PRO A 557 -2.40 -27.67 -18.64
CA PRO A 557 -3.70 -28.08 -19.13
C PRO A 557 -3.44 -28.95 -20.37
N PRO A 558 -4.11 -30.11 -20.49
CA PRO A 558 -3.98 -30.91 -21.69
C PRO A 558 -4.31 -29.99 -22.89
N PRO A 559 -3.56 -30.06 -24.01
CA PRO A 559 -3.95 -29.34 -25.20
C PRO A 559 -5.40 -29.71 -25.49
N ALA A 560 -6.29 -28.72 -25.53
CA ALA A 560 -7.65 -28.94 -25.94
C ALA A 560 -7.57 -29.42 -27.40
N ASN A 561 -7.67 -30.73 -27.62
CA ASN A 561 -7.97 -31.28 -28.94
C ASN A 561 -9.40 -30.84 -29.25
N LEU A 562 -9.55 -29.59 -29.70
CA LEU A 562 -10.82 -29.04 -30.14
C LEU A 562 -11.34 -29.92 -31.26
N ALA A 563 -12.54 -30.46 -31.11
CA ALA A 563 -13.20 -31.14 -32.20
C ALA A 563 -13.51 -30.13 -33.32
N GLN A 564 -13.72 -30.63 -34.54
CA GLN A 564 -14.09 -29.79 -35.68
C GLN A 564 -15.43 -29.10 -35.38
N GLY A 565 -15.42 -27.77 -35.25
CA GLY A 565 -16.59 -27.00 -34.79
C GLY A 565 -16.60 -26.64 -33.31
N GLU A 566 -15.45 -26.67 -32.62
CA GLU A 566 -15.31 -26.16 -31.25
C GLU A 566 -14.38 -24.94 -31.20
N ILE A 567 -14.75 -23.93 -30.41
CA ILE A 567 -13.97 -22.73 -30.16
C ILE A 567 -13.77 -22.57 -28.66
N GLU A 568 -12.55 -22.21 -28.26
CA GLU A 568 -12.20 -21.96 -26.87
C GLU A 568 -12.22 -20.48 -26.51
N VAL A 569 -12.65 -20.18 -25.29
CA VAL A 569 -12.41 -18.90 -24.61
C VAL A 569 -11.18 -19.09 -23.74
N ILE A 570 -10.05 -18.53 -24.16
CA ILE A 570 -8.77 -18.66 -23.44
C ILE A 570 -8.58 -17.54 -22.41
N ALA A 571 -7.84 -17.83 -21.34
CA ALA A 571 -7.39 -16.82 -20.39
C ALA A 571 -6.35 -15.90 -21.08
N PRO A 572 -6.64 -14.62 -21.31
CA PRO A 572 -5.70 -13.71 -21.98
C PRO A 572 -4.52 -13.34 -21.08
N LEU A 573 -4.68 -13.49 -19.77
CA LEU A 573 -3.73 -13.14 -18.72
C LEU A 573 -3.77 -14.22 -17.61
N PRO A 574 -2.67 -14.45 -16.88
CA PRO A 574 -2.72 -15.26 -15.67
C PRO A 574 -3.65 -14.61 -14.64
N GLY A 575 -4.45 -15.42 -13.94
CA GLY A 575 -5.47 -14.90 -13.01
C GLY A 575 -6.18 -15.99 -12.22
N MET A 576 -7.26 -15.61 -11.55
CA MET A 576 -8.15 -16.51 -10.83
C MET A 576 -9.54 -16.46 -11.45
N VAL A 577 -10.14 -17.62 -11.75
CA VAL A 577 -11.53 -17.68 -12.19
C VAL A 577 -12.44 -17.29 -11.02
N VAL A 578 -13.15 -16.17 -11.11
CA VAL A 578 -14.06 -15.72 -10.04
C VAL A 578 -15.37 -16.49 -10.12
N ARG A 579 -16.01 -16.42 -11.30
CA ARG A 579 -17.32 -17.05 -11.57
C ARG A 579 -17.53 -17.24 -13.07
N TYR A 580 -18.33 -18.24 -13.43
CA TYR A 580 -18.92 -18.35 -14.76
C TYR A 580 -20.29 -17.68 -14.78
N LEU A 581 -20.62 -17.05 -15.90
CA LEU A 581 -21.92 -16.42 -16.12
C LEU A 581 -22.86 -17.34 -16.91
N VAL A 582 -22.40 -18.54 -17.25
CA VAL A 582 -23.09 -19.53 -18.06
C VAL A 582 -22.92 -20.94 -17.49
N GLU A 583 -23.83 -21.84 -17.87
CA GLU A 583 -23.81 -23.25 -17.50
C GLU A 583 -23.47 -24.15 -18.71
N GLU A 584 -22.98 -25.37 -18.46
CA GLU A 584 -22.77 -26.36 -19.53
C GLU A 584 -24.11 -26.72 -20.20
N GLY A 585 -24.14 -26.72 -21.53
CA GLY A 585 -25.34 -26.91 -22.35
C GLY A 585 -26.10 -25.62 -22.68
N GLN A 586 -25.72 -24.47 -22.11
CA GLN A 586 -26.36 -23.19 -22.41
C GLN A 586 -25.97 -22.67 -23.80
N HIS A 587 -26.95 -22.11 -24.53
CA HIS A 587 -26.68 -21.41 -25.79
C HIS A 587 -26.21 -19.97 -25.50
N VAL A 588 -25.13 -19.54 -26.15
CA VAL A 588 -24.56 -18.20 -26.05
C VAL A 588 -24.44 -17.58 -27.43
N ASN A 589 -24.59 -16.26 -27.52
CA ASN A 589 -24.33 -15.50 -28.74
C ASN A 589 -22.89 -14.99 -28.75
N GLN A 590 -22.39 -14.66 -29.95
CA GLN A 590 -21.11 -13.95 -30.07
C GLN A 590 -21.20 -12.63 -29.29
N GLY A 591 -20.20 -12.38 -28.43
CA GLY A 591 -20.14 -11.20 -27.58
C GLY A 591 -20.74 -11.37 -26.18
N ASP A 592 -21.46 -12.45 -25.89
CA ASP A 592 -22.00 -12.69 -24.55
C ASP A 592 -20.86 -12.98 -23.55
N ASN A 593 -20.88 -12.35 -22.38
CA ASN A 593 -19.89 -12.61 -21.34
C ASN A 593 -20.10 -14.00 -20.73
N VAL A 594 -19.08 -14.84 -20.73
CA VAL A 594 -19.19 -16.25 -20.28
C VAL A 594 -18.44 -16.55 -19.00
N VAL A 595 -17.36 -15.82 -18.70
CA VAL A 595 -16.53 -16.04 -17.51
C VAL A 595 -15.96 -14.73 -16.99
N VAL A 596 -15.87 -14.59 -15.66
CA VAL A 596 -15.23 -13.48 -14.98
C VAL A 596 -13.90 -13.96 -14.39
N LEU A 597 -12.81 -13.35 -14.84
CA LEU A 597 -11.45 -13.61 -14.39
C LEU A 597 -10.95 -12.45 -13.53
N GLU A 598 -10.51 -12.73 -12.30
CA GLU A 598 -9.73 -11.79 -11.51
C GLU A 598 -8.28 -11.88 -11.99
N ALA A 599 -7.86 -10.88 -12.74
CA ALA A 599 -6.47 -10.70 -13.13
C ALA A 599 -6.05 -9.30 -12.72
N MET A 600 -4.82 -9.12 -12.26
CA MET A 600 -4.30 -7.80 -11.91
C MET A 600 -5.11 -7.06 -10.82
N LYS A 601 -5.75 -7.82 -9.90
CA LYS A 601 -6.66 -7.33 -8.83
C LYS A 601 -7.95 -6.69 -9.35
N MET A 602 -8.33 -6.95 -10.60
CA MET A 602 -9.53 -6.41 -11.25
C MET A 602 -10.30 -7.56 -11.89
N GLU A 603 -11.61 -7.38 -11.98
CA GLU A 603 -12.51 -8.38 -12.59
C GLU A 603 -12.67 -8.06 -14.07
N ASN A 604 -12.36 -9.04 -14.92
CA ASN A 604 -12.51 -8.97 -16.37
C ASN A 604 -13.52 -10.01 -16.82
N ALA A 605 -14.67 -9.57 -17.31
CA ALA A 605 -15.62 -10.43 -18.00
C ALA A 605 -15.12 -10.69 -19.43
N LEU A 606 -14.99 -11.96 -19.81
CA LEU A 606 -14.52 -12.38 -21.13
C LEU A 606 -15.71 -12.75 -22.03
N PRO A 607 -15.85 -12.13 -23.22
CA PRO A 607 -16.93 -12.43 -24.15
C PRO A 607 -16.69 -13.70 -24.96
N ALA A 608 -17.78 -14.34 -25.39
CA ALA A 608 -17.76 -15.47 -26.32
C ALA A 608 -17.30 -15.01 -27.72
N PRO A 609 -16.24 -15.62 -28.31
CA PRO A 609 -15.74 -15.24 -29.63
C PRO A 609 -16.69 -15.60 -30.78
N SER A 610 -17.61 -16.55 -30.56
CA SER A 610 -18.68 -16.90 -31.51
C SER A 610 -19.93 -17.35 -30.76
N GLY A 611 -21.08 -17.37 -31.46
CA GLY A 611 -22.29 -18.02 -30.95
C GLY A 611 -22.19 -19.55 -31.01
N GLY A 612 -22.89 -20.24 -30.11
CA GLY A 612 -22.91 -21.70 -30.04
C GLY A 612 -23.41 -22.23 -28.70
N VAL A 613 -23.21 -23.52 -28.44
CA VAL A 613 -23.60 -24.18 -27.18
C VAL A 613 -22.37 -24.43 -26.33
N VAL A 614 -22.39 -23.97 -25.08
CA VAL A 614 -21.33 -24.21 -24.10
C VAL A 614 -21.19 -25.72 -23.86
N LYS A 615 -20.04 -26.29 -24.22
CA LYS A 615 -19.76 -27.72 -24.07
C LYS A 615 -19.13 -28.05 -22.73
N LYS A 616 -18.24 -27.17 -22.25
CA LYS A 616 -17.44 -27.46 -21.06
C LYS A 616 -16.95 -26.20 -20.37
N LEU A 617 -16.98 -26.23 -19.04
CA LEU A 617 -16.26 -25.28 -18.17
C LEU A 617 -14.99 -25.97 -17.65
N CYS A 618 -13.82 -25.43 -17.98
CA CYS A 618 -12.55 -26.17 -17.82
C CYS A 618 -11.94 -26.09 -16.41
N PHE A 619 -12.35 -25.11 -15.60
CA PHE A 619 -11.83 -24.86 -14.26
C PHE A 619 -12.96 -24.55 -13.29
N ALA A 620 -12.78 -24.83 -11.99
CA ALA A 620 -13.72 -24.40 -10.95
C ALA A 620 -13.51 -22.93 -10.56
N SER A 621 -14.54 -22.25 -10.05
CA SER A 621 -14.39 -20.95 -9.37
C SER A 621 -13.33 -21.02 -8.25
N GLY A 622 -12.51 -19.98 -8.14
CA GLY A 622 -11.35 -19.90 -7.26
C GLY A 622 -10.06 -20.51 -7.85
N SER A 623 -10.12 -21.17 -9.01
CA SER A 623 -8.93 -21.77 -9.64
C SER A 623 -8.00 -20.71 -10.23
N ARG A 624 -6.69 -20.86 -9.97
CA ARG A 624 -5.66 -20.09 -10.66
C ARG A 624 -5.41 -20.67 -12.05
N VAL A 625 -5.32 -19.80 -13.06
CA VAL A 625 -5.11 -20.15 -14.46
C VAL A 625 -3.93 -19.35 -15.01
N THR A 626 -3.19 -19.96 -15.94
CA THR A 626 -2.12 -19.31 -16.68
C THR A 626 -2.65 -18.70 -17.98
N ARG A 627 -1.88 -17.80 -18.58
CA ARG A 627 -2.17 -17.28 -19.93
C ARG A 627 -2.29 -18.44 -20.93
N GLY A 628 -3.29 -18.37 -21.80
CA GLY A 628 -3.56 -19.39 -22.82
C GLY A 628 -4.35 -20.60 -22.33
N ALA A 629 -4.69 -20.70 -21.04
CA ALA A 629 -5.54 -21.77 -20.54
C ALA A 629 -6.96 -21.65 -21.10
N ALA A 630 -7.51 -22.72 -21.69
CA ALA A 630 -8.88 -22.77 -22.16
C ALA A 630 -9.86 -22.75 -20.97
N LEU A 631 -10.67 -21.70 -20.84
CA LEU A 631 -11.63 -21.50 -19.73
C LEU A 631 -13.01 -22.09 -20.04
N VAL A 632 -13.51 -21.85 -21.25
CA VAL A 632 -14.81 -22.32 -21.74
C VAL A 632 -14.65 -22.90 -23.15
N ILE A 633 -15.27 -24.04 -23.42
CA ILE A 633 -15.37 -24.61 -24.78
C ILE A 633 -16.78 -24.40 -25.30
N ILE A 634 -16.91 -23.80 -26.47
CA ILE A 634 -18.18 -23.52 -27.16
C ILE A 634 -18.22 -24.36 -28.44
N GLY A 635 -19.25 -25.19 -28.60
CA GLY A 635 -19.53 -25.88 -29.86
C GLY A 635 -20.25 -24.94 -30.81
N THR A 636 -19.64 -24.61 -31.95
CA THR A 636 -20.26 -23.87 -33.03
C THR A 636 -21.21 -24.78 -33.81
N SER A 637 -22.35 -24.21 -34.22
CA SER A 637 -23.37 -24.92 -35.02
C SER A 637 -23.06 -24.82 -36.51
#